data_AF-A0A942UYV2-F1
#
_entry.id   AF-A0A942UYV2-F1
#
_cell.length_a   1.000
_cell.length_b   1.000
_cell.length_c   1.000
_cell.angle_alpha   90.00
_cell.angle_beta   90.00
_cell.angle_gamma   90.00
#
_symmetry.space_group_name_H-M   'P 1'
#
loop_
_entity.id
_entity.type
_entity.pdbx_description
1 polymer ?
#
loop_
_entity_poly.entity_id
_entity_poly.type
_entity_poly.pdbx_seq_one_letter_code
_entity_poly.pdbx_strand_id
1 'polypeptide(L)'
;MLKKNRSFDLFKLDFTDINQNLIFIGAPGTGKTHLSISLGIEACKRGKSVQFYTAATLGNLLVELEDKLELGKFLKKLIKLIY
;
A
#
# COMPACT_ATOMS: atom_id res chain seq x y z
N MET A 1 19.04 3.38 2.16
CA MET A 1 19.57 2.52 1.08
C MET A 1 19.13 1.08 1.37
N LEU A 2 18.17 0.52 0.62
CA LEU A 2 17.82 -0.90 0.73
C LEU A 2 19.03 -1.71 0.22
N LYS A 3 19.60 -2.56 1.07
CA LYS A 3 20.66 -3.51 0.67
C LYS A 3 20.10 -4.41 -0.45
N LYS A 4 20.86 -4.51 -1.55
CA LYS A 4 20.54 -5.14 -2.84
C LYS A 4 19.93 -6.57 -2.75
N ASN A 5 20.13 -7.28 -1.64
CA ASN A 5 19.60 -8.64 -1.41
C ASN A 5 18.19 -8.69 -0.80
N ARG A 6 17.68 -7.60 -0.19
CA ARG A 6 16.35 -7.62 0.44
C ARG A 6 15.19 -7.47 -0.55
N SER A 7 15.46 -7.01 -1.77
CA SER A 7 14.42 -6.71 -2.76
C SER A 7 13.64 -7.96 -3.17
N PHE A 8 14.32 -9.11 -3.31
CA PHE A 8 13.67 -10.38 -3.66
C PHE A 8 12.92 -11.00 -2.48
N ASP A 9 13.42 -10.84 -1.26
CA ASP A 9 12.72 -11.32 -0.06
C ASP A 9 11.38 -10.58 0.15
N LEU A 10 11.25 -9.32 -0.27
CA LEU A 10 9.99 -8.59 -0.18
C LEU A 10 8.86 -9.25 -0.99
N PHE A 11 9.19 -9.97 -2.07
CA PHE A 11 8.19 -10.71 -2.85
C PHE A 11 7.65 -11.93 -2.09
N LYS A 12 8.24 -12.35 -0.96
CA LYS A 12 7.60 -13.33 -0.07
C LYS A 12 6.40 -12.75 0.68
N LEU A 13 6.29 -11.42 0.76
CA LEU A 13 5.20 -10.69 1.41
C LEU A 13 5.03 -10.95 2.91
N ASP A 14 5.98 -11.62 3.57
CA ASP A 14 5.93 -11.94 5.01
C ASP A 14 5.71 -10.70 5.90
N PHE A 15 6.12 -9.51 5.44
CA PHE A 15 5.88 -8.24 6.14
C PHE A 15 4.38 -7.94 6.34
N THR A 16 3.52 -8.45 5.46
CA THR A 16 2.08 -8.27 5.57
C THR A 16 1.46 -9.14 6.66
N ASP A 17 2.05 -10.30 6.98
CA ASP A 17 1.52 -11.22 7.99
C ASP A 17 1.83 -10.74 9.43
N ILE A 18 2.86 -9.90 9.57
CA ILE A 18 3.25 -9.27 10.84
C ILE A 18 2.84 -7.79 10.94
N ASN A 19 1.97 -7.32 10.03
CA ASN A 19 1.51 -5.92 9.97
C ASN A 19 2.64 -4.88 9.94
N GLN A 20 3.75 -5.20 9.26
CA GLN A 20 4.90 -4.30 9.14
C GLN A 20 4.75 -3.36 7.94
N ASN A 21 4.89 -2.06 8.20
CA ASN A 21 4.87 -1.04 7.15
C ASN A 21 6.18 -1.00 6.36
N LEU A 22 6.07 -0.82 5.05
CA LEU A 22 7.21 -0.68 4.14
C LEU A 22 7.29 0.75 3.59
N ILE A 23 8.44 1.40 3.76
CA ILE A 23 8.68 2.77 3.27
C ILE A 23 9.83 2.76 2.27
N PHE A 24 9.57 3.21 1.05
CA PHE A 24 10.58 3.37 0.01
C PHE A 24 11.10 4.80 -0.05
N ILE A 25 12.40 5.00 0.21
CA ILE A 25 13.05 6.31 0.21
C ILE A 25 14.19 6.34 -0.79
N GLY A 26 14.24 7.37 -1.64
CA GLY A 26 15.30 7.59 -2.62
C GLY A 26 14.94 8.64 -3.67
N ALA A 27 15.94 9.05 -4.48
CA ALA A 27 15.78 10.07 -5.53
C ALA A 27 14.62 9.78 -6.50
N PRO A 28 13.99 10.78 -7.13
CA PRO A 28 12.98 10.57 -8.17
C PRO A 28 13.47 9.61 -9.27
N GLY A 29 12.58 8.83 -9.86
CA GLY A 29 12.93 7.89 -10.95
C GLY A 29 13.60 6.57 -10.53
N THR A 30 13.90 6.34 -9.25
CA THR A 30 14.56 5.08 -8.79
C THR A 30 13.64 3.86 -8.68
N GLY A 31 12.46 3.89 -9.29
CA GLY A 31 11.55 2.73 -9.31
C GLY A 31 10.76 2.46 -8.03
N LYS A 32 10.67 3.41 -7.09
CA LYS A 32 9.89 3.25 -5.83
C LYS A 32 8.42 2.88 -6.10
N THR A 33 7.76 3.63 -6.98
CA THR A 33 6.38 3.39 -7.40
C THR A 33 6.25 2.08 -8.16
N HIS A 34 7.22 1.77 -9.02
CA HIS A 34 7.23 0.51 -9.76
C HIS A 34 7.32 -0.69 -8.80
N LEU A 35 8.19 -0.62 -7.78
CA LEU A 35 8.37 -1.68 -6.80
C LEU A 35 7.13 -1.84 -5.91
N SER A 36 6.51 -0.76 -5.43
CA SER A 36 5.28 -0.85 -4.64
C SER A 36 4.12 -1.45 -5.44
N ILE A 37 3.97 -1.08 -6.72
CA ILE A 37 2.98 -1.68 -7.62
C ILE A 37 3.29 -3.17 -7.85
N SER A 38 4.55 -3.52 -8.10
CA SER A 38 4.96 -4.91 -8.34
C SER A 38 4.66 -5.81 -7.13
N LEU A 39 4.90 -5.31 -5.90
CA LEU A 39 4.54 -6.03 -4.68
C LEU A 39 3.02 -6.13 -4.49
N GLY A 40 2.27 -5.09 -4.83
CA GLY A 40 0.81 -5.12 -4.82
C GLY A 40 0.23 -6.15 -5.80
N ILE A 41 0.80 -6.24 -7.01
CA ILE A 41 0.42 -7.27 -7.99
C ILE A 41 0.71 -8.67 -7.45
N GLU A 42 1.87 -8.88 -6.84
CA GLU A 42 2.21 -10.17 -6.22
C GLU A 42 1.24 -10.51 -5.06
N ALA A 43 0.85 -9.53 -4.26
CA ALA A 43 -0.14 -9.71 -3.19
C ALA A 43 -1.52 -10.10 -3.75
N CYS A 44 -1.97 -9.46 -4.83
CA CYS A 44 -3.20 -9.83 -5.53
C CYS A 44 -3.15 -11.28 -6.05
N LYS A 45 -2.01 -11.73 -6.60
CA LYS A 45 -1.82 -13.12 -7.06
C LYS A 45 -1.97 -14.15 -5.93
N ARG A 46 -1.74 -13.75 -4.69
CA ARG A 46 -1.91 -14.58 -3.48
C ARG A 46 -3.27 -14.41 -2.82
N GLY A 47 -4.22 -13.76 -3.49
CA GLY A 47 -5.58 -13.55 -2.99
C GLY A 47 -5.72 -12.45 -1.94
N LYS A 48 -4.67 -11.65 -1.68
CA LYS A 48 -4.76 -10.50 -0.77
C LYS A 48 -5.43 -9.32 -1.47
N SER A 49 -6.31 -8.64 -0.76
CA SER A 49 -6.96 -7.43 -1.28
C SER A 49 -6.03 -6.23 -1.16
N VAL A 50 -5.78 -5.52 -2.27
CA VAL A 50 -4.84 -4.40 -2.33
C VAL A 50 -5.54 -3.15 -2.86
N GLN A 51 -5.19 -1.98 -2.32
CA GLN A 51 -5.58 -0.68 -2.87
C GLN A 51 -4.37 0.22 -3.01
N PHE A 52 -4.36 1.06 -4.05
CA PHE A 52 -3.28 1.99 -4.33
C PHE A 52 -3.80 3.42 -4.39
N TYR A 53 -3.12 4.33 -3.71
CA TYR A 53 -3.42 5.74 -3.70
C TYR A 53 -2.14 6.56 -3.79
N THR A 54 -2.23 7.73 -4.43
CA THR A 54 -1.27 8.80 -4.18
C THR A 54 -1.68 9.52 -2.90
N ALA A 55 -0.74 10.18 -2.23
CA ALA A 55 -1.07 10.97 -1.04
C ALA A 55 -2.12 12.06 -1.33
N ALA A 56 -2.01 12.71 -2.50
CA ALA A 56 -2.96 13.73 -2.94
C ALA A 56 -4.36 13.16 -3.19
N THR A 57 -4.47 12.04 -3.90
CA THR A 57 -5.78 11.42 -4.19
C THR A 57 -6.44 10.86 -2.94
N LEU A 58 -5.67 10.29 -2.02
CA LEU A 58 -6.20 9.83 -0.73
C LEU A 58 -6.68 11.00 0.12
N GLY A 59 -5.90 12.09 0.20
CA GLY A 59 -6.29 13.29 0.96
C GLY A 59 -7.60 13.88 0.46
N ASN A 60 -7.72 14.09 -0.85
CA ASN A 60 -8.94 14.62 -1.46
C ASN A 60 -10.15 13.68 -1.23
N LEU A 61 -9.95 12.37 -1.37
CA LEU A 61 -11.01 11.39 -1.13
C LEU A 61 -11.51 11.42 0.33
N LEU A 62 -10.60 11.54 1.29
CA LEU A 62 -10.97 11.58 2.71
C LEU A 62 -11.80 12.83 3.03
N VAL A 63 -11.42 13.99 2.49
CA VAL A 63 -12.18 15.25 2.65
C VAL A 63 -13.58 15.11 2.03
N GLU A 64 -13.67 14.60 0.80
CA GLU A 64 -14.98 14.41 0.13
C GLU A 64 -15.89 13.44 0.90
N LEU A 65 -15.33 12.38 1.49
CA LEU A 65 -16.10 11.40 2.26
C LEU A 65 -16.52 11.93 3.64
N GLU A 66 -15.76 12.85 4.21
CA GLU A 66 -16.13 13.54 5.43
C GLU A 66 -17.34 14.46 5.19
N ASP A 67 -17.31 15.25 4.11
CA ASP A 67 -18.41 16.12 3.70
C ASP A 67 -19.72 15.34 3.45
N LYS A 68 -19.60 14.10 2.95
CA LYS A 68 -20.73 13.21 2.69
C LYS A 68 -21.15 12.36 3.90
N LEU A 69 -20.49 12.49 5.05
CA LEU A 69 -20.69 11.66 6.24
C LEU A 69 -20.51 10.15 5.98
N GLU A 70 -19.67 9.79 5.00
CA GLU A 70 -19.40 8.40 4.59
C GLU A 70 -18.03 7.88 5.03
N LEU A 71 -17.19 8.75 5.62
CA LEU A 71 -15.84 8.43 6.08
C LEU A 71 -15.80 7.14 6.93
N GLY A 72 -16.73 6.99 7.87
CA GLY A 72 -16.78 5.80 8.72
C GLY A 72 -16.99 4.49 7.96
N LYS A 73 -17.78 4.51 6.87
CA LYS A 73 -17.97 3.32 6.01
C LYS A 73 -16.68 2.99 5.27
N PHE A 74 -15.99 4.01 4.76
CA PHE A 74 -14.74 3.85 4.04
C PHE A 74 -13.62 3.33 4.93
N LEU A 75 -13.47 3.85 6.15
CA LEU A 75 -12.48 3.36 7.11
C LEU A 75 -12.71 1.89 7.48
N LYS A 76 -13.98 1.47 7.68
CA LYS A 76 -14.32 0.06 7.89
C LYS A 76 -13.90 -0.82 6.70
N LYS A 77 -14.06 -0.31 5.47
CA LYS A 77 -13.59 -1.01 4.25
C LYS A 77 -12.07 -1.14 4.22
N LEU A 78 -11.32 -0.12 4.63
CA LEU A 78 -9.86 -0.17 4.68
C LEU A 78 -9.36 -1.15 5.75
N ILE A 79 -9.98 -1.17 6.93
CA ILE A 79 -9.62 -2.11 8.01
C ILE A 79 -9.79 -3.56 7.52
N LYS A 80 -10.82 -3.84 6.71
CA LYS A 80 -11.02 -5.17 6.12
C LYS A 80 -9.91 -5.60 5.14
N LEU A 81 -9.06 -4.70 4.66
CA LEU A 81 -7.89 -5.07 3.84
C LEU A 81 -6.72 -5.58 4.68
N ILE A 82 -6.74 -5.32 5.99
CA ILE A 82 -5.69 -5.70 6.93
C ILE A 82 -5.91 -7.13 7.47
N TYR A 83 -7.13 -7.67 7.30
CA TYR A 83 -7.54 -9.03 7.68
C TYR A 83 -7.81 -9.89 6.43
#